data_AF-A0A6P7G086-F1
#
_entry.id   AF-A0A6P7G086-F1
#
_cell.length_a   1.000
_cell.length_b   1.000
_cell.length_c   1.000
_cell.angle_alpha   90.00
_cell.angle_beta   90.00
_cell.angle_gamma   90.00
#
_symmetry.space_group_name_H-M   'P 1'
#
loop_
_entity.id
_entity.type
_entity.pdbx_description
1 polymer ?
#
loop_
_entity_poly.entity_id
_entity_poly.type
_entity_poly.pdbx_seq_one_letter_code
_entity_poly.pdbx_strand_id
1 'polypeptide(L)'
;MAEQNSPLEHLDLSFRHDIIKEALKTKFQNPKNKITDDTIELISEIAKVLTIEATVRAVKQAKLEYRTKVTLEHVEAILPQLMLDFP
;
A
#
# COMPACT_ATOMS: atom_id res chain seq x y z
N MET A 1 -28.07 -4.60 6.39
CA MET A 1 -26.65 -5.00 6.30
C MET A 1 -26.02 -4.07 5.29
N ALA A 2 -25.24 -3.09 5.74
CA ALA A 2 -24.63 -2.11 4.84
C ALA A 2 -23.56 -2.83 4.00
N GLU A 3 -23.68 -2.74 2.68
CA GLU A 3 -22.63 -3.11 1.74
C GLU A 3 -21.33 -2.41 2.17
N GLN A 4 -20.32 -3.20 2.53
CA GLN A 4 -18.97 -2.70 2.71
C GLN A 4 -18.44 -2.37 1.31
N ASN A 5 -18.79 -1.19 0.79
CA ASN A 5 -18.13 -0.65 -0.40
C ASN A 5 -16.62 -0.62 -0.14
N SER A 6 -15.86 -1.11 -1.12
CA SER A 6 -14.40 -1.15 -0.99
C SER A 6 -13.89 0.30 -0.81
N PRO A 7 -13.01 0.58 0.17
CA PRO A 7 -12.45 1.92 0.38
C PRO A 7 -11.68 2.48 -0.84
N LEU A 8 -11.46 1.64 -1.86
CA LEU A 8 -10.67 1.90 -3.05
C LEU A 8 -11.42 2.75 -4.09
N GLU A 9 -12.74 2.68 -4.16
CA GLU A 9 -13.54 3.23 -5.27
C GLU A 9 -13.76 4.75 -5.23
N HIS A 10 -13.39 5.42 -4.13
CA HIS A 10 -13.66 6.86 -3.94
C HIS A 10 -12.42 7.68 -3.55
N LEU A 11 -11.24 7.07 -3.49
CA LEU A 11 -10.00 7.75 -3.14
C LEU A 11 -9.22 8.09 -4.42
N ASP A 12 -9.36 9.34 -4.88
CA ASP A 12 -8.51 9.92 -5.93
C ASP A 12 -7.15 10.32 -5.34
N LEU A 13 -6.41 9.30 -4.88
CA LEU A 13 -5.05 9.41 -4.39
C LEU A 13 -4.16 8.59 -5.30
N SER A 14 -3.00 9.14 -5.66
CA SER A 14 -1.96 8.43 -6.40
C SER A 14 -0.58 8.86 -5.92
N PHE A 15 0.39 7.96 -6.04
CA PHE A 15 1.79 8.30 -5.82
C PHE A 15 2.32 9.08 -7.01
N ARG A 16 3.12 10.11 -6.75
CA ARG A 16 3.72 10.87 -7.86
C ARG A 16 4.66 9.97 -8.65
N HIS A 17 4.47 9.93 -9.96
CA HIS A 17 5.20 9.06 -10.88
C HIS A 17 6.72 9.28 -10.84
N ASP A 18 7.18 10.52 -10.63
CA ASP A 18 8.60 10.84 -10.46
C ASP A 18 9.21 10.15 -9.23
N ILE A 19 8.47 10.10 -8.12
CA ILE A 19 8.91 9.45 -6.88
C ILE A 19 8.97 7.94 -7.03
N ILE A 20 7.96 7.32 -7.64
CA ILE A 20 7.96 5.89 -7.92
C ILE A 20 9.14 5.52 -8.82
N LYS A 21 9.39 6.31 -9.87
CA LYS A 21 10.51 6.10 -10.79
C LYS A 21 11.86 6.15 -10.08
N GLU A 22 12.10 7.16 -9.24
CA GLU A 22 13.36 7.26 -8.49
C GLU A 22 13.50 6.16 -7.44
N ALA A 23 12.42 5.81 -6.72
CA ALA A 23 12.42 4.71 -5.77
C ALA A 23 12.81 3.38 -6.44
N LEU A 24 12.24 3.06 -7.60
CA LEU A 24 12.58 1.87 -8.37
C LEU A 24 14.04 1.88 -8.85
N LYS A 25 14.53 3.02 -9.36
CA LYS A 25 15.94 3.16 -9.77
C LYS A 25 16.93 2.86 -8.65
N THR A 26 16.62 3.21 -7.40
CA THR A 26 17.52 2.92 -6.26
C THR A 26 17.76 1.43 -6.01
N LYS A 27 16.88 0.55 -6.49
CA LYS A 27 16.95 -0.90 -6.27
C LYS A 27 17.45 -1.69 -7.48
N PHE A 28 17.48 -1.09 -8.67
CA PHE A 28 17.98 -1.78 -9.85
C PHE A 28 19.49 -1.89 -9.82
N GLN A 29 19.98 -3.13 -9.86
CA GLN A 29 21.41 -3.44 -9.91
C GLN A 29 22.04 -3.15 -11.29
N ASN A 30 21.22 -3.14 -12.35
CA ASN A 30 21.67 -2.91 -13.71
C ASN A 30 21.25 -1.50 -14.19
N PRO A 31 22.20 -0.59 -14.47
CA PRO A 31 21.91 0.76 -14.94
C PRO A 31 21.26 0.82 -16.34
N LYS A 32 21.24 -0.30 -17.07
CA LYS A 32 20.57 -0.39 -18.38
C LYS A 32 19.07 -0.72 -18.28
N ASN A 33 18.56 -1.02 -17.10
CA ASN A 33 17.14 -1.30 -16.91
C ASN A 33 16.30 -0.07 -17.29
N LYS A 34 15.39 -0.25 -18.24
CA LYS A 34 14.44 0.79 -18.64
C LYS A 34 13.14 0.59 -17.87
N ILE A 35 12.65 1.68 -17.28
CA ILE A 35 11.32 1.75 -16.66
C ILE A 35 10.42 2.46 -17.67
N THR A 36 9.40 1.76 -18.18
CA THR A 36 8.40 2.36 -19.07
C THR A 36 7.36 3.14 -18.27
N ASP A 37 6.65 4.05 -18.92
CA ASP A 37 5.62 4.85 -18.24
C ASP A 37 4.46 3.96 -17.76
N ASP A 38 4.04 2.95 -18.53
CA ASP A 38 3.08 1.93 -18.11
C ASP A 38 3.50 1.18 -16.84
N THR A 39 4.81 0.92 -16.68
CA THR A 39 5.35 0.29 -15.46
C THR A 39 5.16 1.21 -14.26
N ILE A 40 5.39 2.51 -14.44
CA ILE A 40 5.26 3.50 -13.37
C ILE A 40 3.79 3.64 -12.95
N GLU A 41 2.87 3.65 -13.93
CA GLU A 41 1.43 3.70 -13.67
C GLU A 41 0.97 2.47 -12.86
N LEU A 42 1.34 1.27 -13.30
CA LEU A 42 0.99 0.03 -12.60
C LEU A 42 1.55 -0.02 -11.17
N ILE A 43 2.82 0.37 -10.99
CA ILE A 43 3.45 0.36 -9.66
C ILE A 43 2.84 1.43 -8.74
N SER A 44 2.43 2.57 -9.29
CA SER A 44 1.71 3.60 -8.52
C SER A 44 0.40 3.05 -7.94
N GLU A 45 -0.35 2.28 -8.73
CA GLU A 45 -1.58 1.63 -8.26
C GLU A 45 -1.31 0.49 -7.27
N ILE A 46 -0.27 -0.33 -7.49
CA ILE A 46 0.13 -1.37 -6.52
C ILE A 46 0.51 -0.74 -5.18
N ALA A 47 1.31 0.33 -5.20
CA ALA A 47 1.72 1.04 -3.98
C ALA A 47 0.51 1.65 -3.23
N LYS A 48 -0.48 2.16 -3.98
CA LYS A 48 -1.74 2.67 -3.45
C LYS A 48 -2.51 1.56 -2.75
N VAL A 49 -2.75 0.44 -3.43
CA VAL A 49 -3.48 -0.71 -2.88
C VAL A 49 -2.78 -1.23 -1.62
N LEU A 50 -1.46 -1.42 -1.65
CA LEU A 50 -0.68 -1.86 -0.50
C LEU A 50 -0.85 -0.93 0.71
N THR A 51 -0.80 0.39 0.49
CA THR A 51 -0.93 1.39 1.56
C THR A 51 -2.33 1.39 2.16
N ILE A 52 -3.36 1.29 1.32
CA ILE A 52 -4.76 1.24 1.76
C ILE A 52 -5.04 -0.06 2.52
N GLU A 53 -4.58 -1.21 2.02
CA GLU A 53 -4.72 -2.51 2.69
C GLU A 53 -4.04 -2.51 4.07
N ALA A 54 -2.80 -2.05 4.15
CA ALA A 54 -2.09 -1.90 5.42
C ALA A 54 -2.88 -1.04 6.43
N THR A 55 -3.41 0.09 5.96
CA THR A 55 -4.20 1.03 6.78
C THR A 55 -5.50 0.38 7.26
N VAL A 56 -6.27 -0.22 6.36
CA VAL A 56 -7.56 -0.86 6.69
C VAL A 56 -7.38 -2.01 7.67
N ARG A 57 -6.34 -2.83 7.48
CA ARG A 57 -6.02 -3.95 8.39
C ARG A 57 -5.58 -3.44 9.76
N ALA A 58 -4.72 -2.42 9.83
CA ALA A 58 -4.30 -1.83 11.10
C ALA A 58 -5.47 -1.16 11.84
N VAL A 59 -6.39 -0.50 11.13
CA VAL A 59 -7.64 0.03 11.72
C VAL A 59 -8.53 -1.09 12.24
N LYS A 60 -8.69 -2.18 11.49
CA LYS A 60 -9.45 -3.36 11.95
C LYS A 60 -8.82 -3.95 13.21
N GLN A 61 -7.50 -4.09 13.26
CA GLN A 61 -6.77 -4.56 14.45
C GLN A 61 -7.01 -3.65 15.66
N ALA A 62 -6.86 -2.33 15.51
CA ALA A 62 -7.13 -1.38 16.58
C ALA A 62 -8.57 -1.48 17.12
N LYS A 63 -9.54 -1.66 16.22
CA LYS A 63 -10.96 -1.83 16.59
C LYS A 63 -11.21 -3.12 17.37
N LEU A 64 -10.54 -4.22 17.03
CA LEU A 64 -10.62 -5.49 17.77
C LEU A 64 -10.11 -5.34 19.20
N GLU A 65 -9.16 -4.44 19.41
CA GLU A 65 -8.60 -4.10 20.73
C GLU A 65 -9.32 -2.93 21.43
N TYR A 66 -10.49 -2.52 20.92
CA TYR A 66 -11.29 -1.40 21.43
C TYR A 66 -10.51 -0.07 21.55
N ARG A 67 -9.53 0.14 20.65
CA ARG A 67 -8.75 1.38 20.55
C ARG A 67 -9.37 2.34 19.55
N THR A 68 -9.32 3.64 19.86
CA THR A 68 -9.80 4.72 18.98
C THR A 68 -8.74 5.25 18.02
N LYS A 69 -7.47 4.87 18.22
CA LYS A 69 -6.32 5.30 17.42
C LYS A 69 -5.47 4.09 17.03
N VAL A 70 -5.00 4.08 15.79
CA VAL A 70 -4.00 3.12 15.33
C VAL A 70 -2.63 3.50 15.89
N THR A 71 -1.95 2.54 16.51
CA THR A 71 -0.57 2.64 17.02
C THR A 71 0.34 1.70 16.23
N LEU A 72 1.64 1.74 16.51
CA LEU A 72 2.63 0.91 15.83
C LEU A 72 2.36 -0.59 16.03
N GLU A 73 1.94 -0.99 17.23
CA GLU A 73 1.68 -2.39 17.60
C GLU A 73 0.59 -3.02 16.71
N HIS A 74 -0.44 -2.26 16.35
CA HIS A 74 -1.48 -2.75 15.44
C HIS A 74 -0.96 -2.97 14.01
N VAL A 75 0.02 -2.17 13.57
CA VAL A 75 0.66 -2.33 12.25
C VAL A 75 1.58 -3.55 12.28
N GLU A 76 2.38 -3.70 13.33
CA GLU A 76 3.26 -4.86 13.53
C GLU A 76 2.47 -6.17 13.58
N ALA A 77 1.30 -6.16 14.21
CA ALA A 77 0.42 -7.33 14.29
C ALA A 77 -0.07 -7.82 12.91
N ILE A 78 -0.36 -6.90 11.98
CA ILE A 78 -0.89 -7.25 10.64
C ILE A 78 0.23 -7.46 9.60
N LEU A 79 1.45 -7.02 9.90
CA LEU A 79 2.56 -7.00 8.96
C LEU A 79 2.91 -8.39 8.40
N PRO A 80 2.98 -9.48 9.19
CA PRO A 80 3.33 -10.80 8.66
C PRO A 80 2.38 -11.26 7.55
N GLN A 81 1.07 -11.14 7.75
CA GLN A 81 0.09 -11.54 6.72
C GLN A 81 0.10 -10.56 5.53
N LEU A 82 0.28 -9.26 5.78
CA LEU A 82 0.40 -8.28 4.70
C LEU A 82 1.58 -8.61 3.77
N MET A 83 2.72 -9.02 4.31
CA MET A 83 3.88 -9.41 3.49
C MET A 83 3.66 -10.72 2.72
N LEU A 84 2.83 -11.64 3.23
CA LEU A 84 2.48 -12.87 2.51
C LEU A 84 1.53 -12.61 1.34
N ASP A 85 0.64 -11.64 1.48
CA ASP A 85 -0.33 -11.28 0.44
C ASP A 85 0.30 -10.47 -0.71
N PHE A 86 1.43 -9.79 -0.44
CA PHE A 86 2.20 -9.00 -1.41
C PHE A 86 3.66 -9.50 -1.48
N PRO A 87 3.91 -10.67 -2.07
CA PRO A 87 5.24 -11.28 -2.17
C PRO A 87 6.18 -10.58 -3.16
#